data_AF-A0AAW1B302-F1
#
_entry.id   AF-A0AAW1B302-F1
#
_cell.length_a   1.000
_cell.length_b   1.000
_cell.length_c   1.000
_cell.angle_alpha   90.00
_cell.angle_beta   90.00
_cell.angle_gamma   90.00
#
_symmetry.space_group_name_H-M   'P 1'
#
loop_
_entity.id
_entity.type
_entity.pdbx_description
1 polymer ?
#
loop_
_entity_poly.entity_id
_entity_poly.type
_entity_poly.pdbx_seq_one_letter_code
_entity_poly.pdbx_strand_id
1 'polypeptide(L)'
;TAECPAYATELVFALDISQDTTLQMFEQMKKIVTEIVNQTNIRESNCPVGARVAVVSYSSNTNYLIRFSDFQSKNKLLQELNRLSFQRATNRRDIGGSMRFVARHLFKRTLQGANVRKVAVFFSNGESDHPSSVNTALLEYSALEIVPVILTFNNIPETNRAFLRNLTFCFFPDKCKPDAACELNRRTRPPWEYVDVAFILDSSSRLGPDEFEKLKEFLIRALNHFDISSQPATSSVGDRIALVSHGVPAFRPQTQVIPVKKEFDLVTFNTTQLIKKYIQEYVQQMDGQSAVGHAIQWTINHIFSHTPYPRKHKVIIIISVGGTSQWDKAMLKKVSLRAKCQGYALLVVSVGRVYDSTELQELASYPLEQHLIQLGRIHKPELNYAIMFLKPFLHFLQSKCL
;
A
#
# COMPACT_ATOMS: atom_id res chain seq x y z
N THR A 1 0.59 -20.16 28.09
CA THR A 1 -0.16 -19.29 27.17
C THR A 1 0.43 -17.90 27.26
N ALA A 2 1.17 -17.46 26.25
CA ALA A 2 1.75 -16.12 26.27
C ALA A 2 0.61 -15.09 26.16
N GLU A 3 0.34 -14.36 27.23
CA GLU A 3 -0.56 -13.21 27.21
C GLU A 3 -0.03 -12.22 26.18
N CYS A 4 -0.85 -11.93 25.17
CA CYS A 4 -0.58 -10.88 24.20
C CYS A 4 -0.45 -9.56 24.97
N PRO A 5 0.71 -8.87 24.94
CA PRO A 5 0.96 -7.76 25.84
C PRO A 5 -0.06 -6.64 25.61
N ALA A 6 -0.60 -6.09 26.70
CA ALA A 6 -1.63 -5.04 26.64
C ALA A 6 -1.12 -3.83 25.84
N TYR A 7 -1.72 -3.61 24.67
CA TYR A 7 -1.27 -2.62 23.70
C TYR A 7 -1.83 -1.22 23.96
N ALA A 8 -1.00 -0.20 23.74
CA ALA A 8 -1.48 1.16 23.51
C ALA A 8 -2.37 1.14 22.27
N THR A 9 -3.64 1.51 22.40
CA THR A 9 -4.57 1.52 21.26
C THR A 9 -4.99 2.95 20.93
N GLU A 10 -5.00 3.29 19.65
CA GLU A 10 -5.54 4.54 19.16
C GLU A 10 -6.74 4.23 18.28
N LEU A 11 -7.91 4.60 18.79
CA LEU A 11 -9.19 4.26 18.21
C LEU A 11 -9.85 5.52 17.67
N VAL A 12 -10.10 5.54 16.37
CA VAL A 12 -10.84 6.62 15.71
C VAL A 12 -12.20 6.09 15.29
N PHE A 13 -13.26 6.83 15.62
CA PHE A 13 -14.59 6.60 15.08
C PHE A 13 -14.96 7.72 14.11
N ALA A 14 -15.36 7.36 12.89
CA ALA A 14 -15.86 8.30 11.89
C ALA A 14 -17.36 8.08 11.69
N LEU A 15 -18.15 9.08 12.05
CA LEU A 15 -19.61 9.06 11.99
C LEU A 15 -20.10 9.72 10.69
N ASP A 16 -20.89 8.99 9.92
CA ASP A 16 -21.51 9.53 8.71
C ASP A 16 -22.59 10.54 9.07
N ILE A 17 -22.50 11.74 8.48
CA ILE A 17 -23.49 12.81 8.59
C ILE A 17 -23.95 13.30 7.20
N SER A 18 -23.74 12.49 6.17
CA SER A 18 -24.06 12.81 4.77
C SER A 18 -25.55 13.08 4.54
N GLN A 19 -25.87 13.65 3.38
CA GLN A 19 -27.22 14.06 3.02
C GLN A 19 -28.28 12.96 3.23
N ASP A 20 -27.97 11.69 3.00
CA ASP A 20 -28.85 10.54 3.13
C ASP A 20 -28.94 9.96 4.56
N THR A 21 -28.18 10.50 5.52
CA THR A 21 -28.19 10.04 6.91
C THR A 21 -29.37 10.64 7.67
N THR A 22 -30.09 9.80 8.42
CA THR A 22 -31.18 10.21 9.30
C THR A 22 -30.73 10.33 10.75
N LEU A 23 -31.49 11.09 11.56
CA LEU A 23 -31.23 11.23 12.99
C LEU A 23 -31.18 9.87 13.71
N GLN A 24 -32.11 8.96 13.38
CA GLN A 24 -32.16 7.63 13.99
C GLN A 24 -30.86 6.85 13.76
N MET A 25 -30.28 6.95 12.57
CA MET A 25 -29.07 6.23 12.21
C MET A 25 -27.85 6.83 12.89
N PHE A 26 -27.79 8.16 13.00
CA PHE A 26 -26.77 8.83 13.79
C PHE A 26 -26.82 8.42 15.27
N GLU A 27 -28.02 8.36 15.85
CA GLU A 27 -28.20 7.88 17.23
C GLU A 27 -27.78 6.41 17.41
N GLN A 28 -28.02 5.55 16.41
CA GLN A 28 -27.52 4.18 16.41
C GLN A 28 -25.99 4.11 16.34
N MET A 29 -25.37 4.88 15.45
CA MET A 29 -23.90 4.98 15.36
C MET A 29 -23.31 5.45 16.69
N LYS A 30 -23.87 6.50 17.27
CA LYS A 30 -23.47 7.05 18.57
C LYS A 30 -23.59 6.01 19.68
N LYS A 31 -24.70 5.27 19.72
CA LYS A 31 -24.92 4.18 20.68
C LYS A 31 -23.83 3.10 20.59
N ILE A 32 -23.52 2.64 19.38
CA ILE A 32 -22.47 1.63 19.16
C ILE A 32 -21.11 2.15 19.63
N VAL A 33 -20.77 3.41 19.30
CA VAL A 33 -19.52 4.03 19.79
C VAL A 33 -19.49 4.05 21.32
N THR A 34 -20.56 4.49 21.97
CA THR A 34 -20.66 4.53 23.44
C THR A 34 -20.49 3.15 24.05
N GLU A 35 -21.11 2.11 23.48
CA GLU A 35 -20.98 0.72 23.94
C GLU A 35 -19.55 0.20 23.81
N ILE A 36 -18.88 0.44 22.67
CA ILE A 36 -17.48 0.04 22.46
C ILE A 36 -16.56 0.76 23.45
N VAL A 37 -16.70 2.08 23.60
CA VAL A 37 -15.90 2.88 24.54
C VAL A 37 -16.13 2.43 25.99
N ASN A 38 -17.36 2.05 26.34
CA ASN A 38 -17.68 1.53 27.66
C ASN A 38 -17.03 0.17 27.95
N GLN A 39 -16.82 -0.68 26.95
CA GLN A 39 -16.11 -1.97 27.10
C GLN A 39 -14.59 -1.84 26.96
N THR A 40 -14.10 -0.72 26.44
CA THR A 40 -12.67 -0.48 26.23
C THR A 40 -12.01 0.05 27.51
N ASN A 41 -10.78 -0.40 27.77
CA ASN A 41 -9.93 0.18 28.80
C ASN A 41 -9.33 1.50 28.29
N ILE A 42 -9.84 2.65 28.76
CA ILE A 42 -9.39 3.98 28.32
C ILE A 42 -8.17 4.41 29.14
N ARG A 43 -7.19 4.99 28.47
CA ARG A 43 -5.96 5.46 29.10
C ARG A 43 -6.22 6.70 29.95
N GLU A 44 -6.26 6.54 31.27
CA GLU A 44 -6.47 7.64 32.22
C GLU A 44 -5.18 8.21 32.85
N SER A 45 -4.03 7.59 32.59
CA SER A 45 -2.74 8.01 33.13
C SER A 45 -1.70 8.25 32.03
N ASN A 46 -0.50 8.69 32.43
CA ASN A 46 0.64 8.82 31.53
C ASN A 46 1.23 7.46 31.10
N CYS A 47 0.76 6.35 31.70
CA CYS A 47 1.14 5.00 31.29
C CYS A 47 0.61 4.73 29.87
N PRO A 48 1.41 4.20 28.93
CA PRO A 48 0.96 3.93 27.56
C PRO A 48 0.04 2.70 27.45
N VAL A 49 -0.68 2.33 28.52
CA VAL A 49 -1.59 1.20 28.56
C VAL A 49 -3.03 1.69 28.41
N GLY A 50 -3.79 1.03 27.54
CA GLY A 50 -5.18 1.39 27.24
C GLY A 50 -5.35 2.17 25.96
N ALA A 51 -6.60 2.51 25.66
CA ALA A 51 -7.00 3.15 24.43
C ALA A 51 -7.14 4.67 24.59
N ARG A 52 -6.76 5.41 23.55
CA ARG A 52 -7.21 6.79 23.33
C ARG A 52 -8.24 6.79 22.22
N VAL A 53 -9.27 7.63 22.37
CA VAL A 53 -10.38 7.69 21.44
C VAL A 53 -10.44 9.08 20.81
N ALA A 54 -10.65 9.12 19.50
CA ALA A 54 -11.04 10.32 18.77
C ALA A 54 -12.30 10.02 17.96
N VAL A 55 -13.13 11.04 17.76
CA VAL A 55 -14.38 10.95 17.01
C VAL A 55 -14.39 12.06 15.97
N VAL A 56 -14.73 11.71 14.74
CA VAL A 56 -14.90 12.65 13.64
C VAL A 56 -16.28 12.45 13.02
N SER A 57 -16.86 13.52 12.50
CA SER A 57 -18.01 13.43 11.59
C SER A 57 -17.54 13.61 10.16
N TYR A 58 -18.19 12.95 9.21
CA TYR A 58 -17.83 13.10 7.80
C TYR A 58 -19.03 13.09 6.85
N SER A 59 -18.86 13.82 5.75
CA SER A 59 -19.66 13.76 4.52
C SER A 59 -18.71 13.81 3.34
N SER A 60 -18.63 14.94 2.61
CA SER A 60 -17.52 15.25 1.70
C SER A 60 -16.28 15.76 2.44
N ASN A 61 -16.50 16.40 3.59
CA ASN A 61 -15.46 16.91 4.48
C ASN A 61 -15.47 16.14 5.81
N THR A 62 -14.33 16.08 6.48
CA THR A 62 -14.18 15.43 7.79
C THR A 62 -13.89 16.46 8.87
N ASN A 63 -14.69 16.47 9.93
CA ASN A 63 -14.60 17.43 11.03
C ASN A 63 -14.34 16.71 12.36
N TYR A 64 -13.57 17.33 13.25
CA TYR A 64 -13.34 16.81 14.59
C TYR A 64 -14.57 17.01 15.47
N LEU A 65 -15.03 15.94 16.10
CA LEU A 65 -15.99 15.99 17.21
C LEU A 65 -15.26 15.85 18.55
N ILE A 66 -14.31 14.91 18.62
CA ILE A 66 -13.47 14.64 19.79
C ILE A 66 -12.05 14.34 19.31
N ARG A 67 -11.04 14.99 19.88
CA ARG A 67 -9.62 14.70 19.62
C ARG A 67 -9.05 13.78 20.69
N PHE A 68 -7.95 13.09 20.37
CA PHE A 68 -7.24 12.23 21.32
C PHE A 68 -6.76 12.94 22.60
N SER A 69 -6.63 14.27 22.58
CA SER A 69 -6.17 15.10 23.69
C SER A 69 -7.29 15.57 24.61
N ASP A 70 -8.55 15.53 24.15
CA ASP A 70 -9.63 16.29 24.78
C ASP A 70 -10.08 15.62 26.09
N PHE A 71 -10.06 14.29 26.13
CA PHE A 71 -10.51 13.52 27.29
C PHE A 71 -9.49 12.47 27.70
N GLN A 72 -9.09 12.53 28.97
CA GLN A 72 -8.27 11.51 29.61
C GLN A 72 -9.10 10.60 30.52
N SER A 73 -10.26 11.05 31.01
CA SER A 73 -11.15 10.23 31.84
C SER A 73 -12.24 9.59 30.99
N LYS A 74 -12.46 8.28 31.20
CA LYS A 74 -13.52 7.50 30.55
C LYS A 74 -14.91 8.10 30.79
N ASN A 75 -15.20 8.53 32.02
CA ASN A 75 -16.50 9.09 32.38
C ASN A 75 -16.78 10.40 31.64
N LYS A 76 -15.78 11.28 31.52
CA LYS A 76 -15.90 12.54 30.76
C LYS A 76 -16.09 12.27 29.27
N LEU A 77 -15.33 11.31 28.72
CA LEU A 77 -15.48 10.90 27.33
C LEU A 77 -16.91 10.38 27.05
N LEU A 78 -17.46 9.53 27.92
CA LEU A 78 -18.83 9.01 27.78
C LEU A 78 -19.89 10.12 27.89
N GLN A 79 -19.70 11.09 28.80
CA GLN A 79 -20.59 12.25 28.90
C GLN A 79 -20.61 13.07 27.61
N GLU A 80 -19.45 13.30 27.01
CA GLU A 80 -19.33 14.08 25.76
C GLU A 80 -19.85 13.31 24.55
N LEU A 81 -19.62 12.00 24.48
CA LEU A 81 -20.24 11.13 23.48
C LEU A 81 -21.77 11.23 23.52
N ASN A 82 -22.36 11.26 24.70
CA ASN A 82 -23.81 11.40 24.85
C ASN A 82 -24.34 12.78 24.42
N ARG A 83 -23.49 13.83 24.51
CA ARG A 83 -23.83 15.21 24.12
C ARG A 83 -23.71 15.46 22.61
N LEU A 84 -23.09 14.55 21.85
CA LEU A 84 -22.99 14.69 20.40
C LEU A 84 -24.38 14.78 19.78
N SER A 85 -24.61 15.85 19.01
CA SER A 85 -25.84 16.11 18.29
C SER A 85 -25.66 15.89 16.79
N PHE A 86 -26.73 15.42 16.15
CA PHE A 86 -26.73 15.20 14.71
C PHE A 86 -26.78 16.54 13.96
N GLN A 87 -25.76 16.79 13.13
CA GLN A 87 -25.71 17.94 12.22
C GLN A 87 -25.68 17.43 10.79
N ARG A 88 -26.84 17.39 10.14
CA ARG A 88 -26.96 16.87 8.78
C ARG A 88 -26.19 17.76 7.80
N ALA A 89 -25.28 17.15 7.05
CA ALA A 89 -24.61 17.81 5.94
C ALA A 89 -25.47 17.75 4.67
N THR A 90 -25.27 18.72 3.78
CA THR A 90 -25.90 18.75 2.44
C THR A 90 -25.12 17.92 1.41
N ASN A 91 -23.89 17.53 1.73
CA ASN A 91 -22.99 16.86 0.81
C ASN A 91 -23.17 15.34 0.81
N ARG A 92 -22.76 14.72 -0.30
CA ARG A 92 -22.62 13.27 -0.41
C ARG A 92 -21.42 12.74 0.37
N ARG A 93 -21.46 11.44 0.62
CA ARG A 93 -20.45 10.68 1.36
C ARG A 93 -19.17 10.48 0.56
N ASP A 94 -18.02 10.86 1.09
CA ASP A 94 -16.70 10.44 0.58
C ASP A 94 -15.94 9.67 1.67
N ILE A 95 -16.09 8.34 1.65
CA ILE A 95 -15.44 7.45 2.63
C ILE A 95 -13.93 7.49 2.43
N GLY A 96 -13.43 7.37 1.20
CA GLY A 96 -11.99 7.34 0.94
C GLY A 96 -11.31 8.68 1.22
N GLY A 97 -11.99 9.81 0.97
CA GLY A 97 -11.54 11.13 1.42
C GLY A 97 -11.42 11.21 2.94
N SER A 98 -12.44 10.77 3.67
CA SER A 98 -12.41 10.74 5.13
C SER A 98 -11.35 9.80 5.70
N MET A 99 -11.18 8.62 5.10
CA MET A 99 -10.13 7.68 5.47
C MET A 99 -8.74 8.33 5.36
N ARG A 100 -8.44 8.95 4.21
CA ARG A 100 -7.16 9.67 4.02
C ARG A 100 -7.01 10.82 5.00
N PHE A 101 -8.07 11.56 5.30
CA PHE A 101 -8.03 12.61 6.32
C PHE A 101 -7.61 12.05 7.69
N VAL A 102 -8.23 10.95 8.12
CA VAL A 102 -7.93 10.27 9.38
C VAL A 102 -6.48 9.77 9.42
N ALA A 103 -6.01 9.12 8.35
CA ALA A 103 -4.61 8.68 8.26
C ALA A 103 -3.61 9.84 8.38
N ARG A 104 -3.85 10.93 7.63
CA ARG A 104 -2.90 12.06 7.50
C ARG A 104 -2.95 13.07 8.62
N HIS A 105 -4.03 13.12 9.41
CA HIS A 105 -4.19 14.13 10.46
C HIS A 105 -4.30 13.50 11.84
N LEU A 106 -5.18 12.52 12.02
CA LEU A 106 -5.39 11.88 13.33
C LEU A 106 -4.23 10.94 13.65
N PHE A 107 -3.83 10.10 12.70
CA PHE A 107 -2.76 9.12 12.93
C PHE A 107 -1.32 9.66 12.72
N LYS A 108 -1.16 10.94 12.32
CA LYS A 108 0.14 11.55 12.01
C LYS A 108 1.08 11.64 13.21
N ARG A 109 0.56 11.99 14.39
CA ARG A 109 1.35 12.25 15.61
C ARG A 109 0.92 11.33 16.75
N THR A 110 1.01 10.05 16.45
CA THR A 110 0.55 8.98 17.30
C THR A 110 1.68 8.44 18.16
N LEU A 111 1.33 7.68 19.19
CA LEU A 111 2.33 6.99 20.00
C LEU A 111 3.21 6.15 19.05
N GLN A 112 4.51 6.43 19.08
CA GLN A 112 5.49 5.70 18.31
C GLN A 112 5.89 4.46 19.11
N GLY A 113 5.76 3.28 18.52
CA GLY A 113 6.14 2.03 19.15
C GLY A 113 5.66 0.84 18.34
N ALA A 114 6.46 -0.22 18.28
CA ALA A 114 6.15 -1.45 17.52
C ALA A 114 4.81 -2.12 17.94
N ASN A 115 4.32 -1.76 19.13
CA ASN A 115 3.19 -2.37 19.82
C ASN A 115 1.99 -1.41 19.98
N VAL A 116 1.93 -0.31 19.23
CA VAL A 116 0.75 0.58 19.22
C VAL A 116 -0.22 0.09 18.15
N ARG A 117 -1.47 -0.16 18.53
CA ARG A 117 -2.53 -0.59 17.62
C ARG A 117 -3.33 0.62 17.14
N LYS A 118 -3.35 0.86 15.83
CA LYS A 118 -4.14 1.93 15.21
C LYS A 118 -5.39 1.32 14.58
N VAL A 119 -6.57 1.74 15.01
CA VAL A 119 -7.85 1.23 14.49
C VAL A 119 -8.72 2.42 14.13
N ALA A 120 -9.27 2.41 12.92
CA ALA A 120 -10.23 3.41 12.47
C ALA A 120 -11.52 2.72 12.06
N VAL A 121 -12.60 3.06 12.75
CA VAL A 121 -13.94 2.52 12.51
C VAL A 121 -14.76 3.58 11.78
N PHE A 122 -15.13 3.29 10.54
CA PHE A 122 -15.99 4.13 9.71
C PHE A 122 -17.40 3.57 9.72
N PHE A 123 -18.35 4.36 10.20
CA PHE A 123 -19.76 4.06 10.08
C PHE A 123 -20.27 4.66 8.79
N SER A 124 -20.95 3.88 7.96
CA SER A 124 -21.41 4.31 6.63
C SER A 124 -22.86 3.92 6.41
N ASN A 125 -23.66 4.84 5.88
CA ASN A 125 -25.05 4.57 5.54
C ASN A 125 -25.27 4.20 4.04
N GLY A 126 -24.20 3.92 3.29
CA GLY A 126 -24.33 3.59 1.87
C GLY A 126 -23.04 3.78 1.10
N GLU A 127 -23.12 3.76 -0.23
CA GLU A 127 -21.94 3.83 -1.08
C GLU A 127 -21.22 5.20 -0.98
N SER A 128 -19.91 5.15 -1.23
CA SER A 128 -19.09 6.36 -1.37
C SER A 128 -19.31 6.96 -2.75
N ASP A 129 -19.40 8.28 -2.85
CA ASP A 129 -19.51 9.02 -4.12
C ASP A 129 -18.29 8.74 -5.03
N HIS A 130 -17.14 8.41 -4.42
CA HIS A 130 -15.92 7.97 -5.11
C HIS A 130 -15.48 6.59 -4.58
N PRO A 131 -15.90 5.47 -5.18
CA PRO A 131 -15.50 4.13 -4.73
C PRO A 131 -13.99 3.86 -4.87
N SER A 132 -13.36 4.36 -5.93
CA SER A 132 -11.92 4.20 -6.19
C SER A 132 -11.04 4.88 -5.14
N SER A 133 -11.53 5.92 -4.47
CA SER A 133 -10.81 6.62 -3.40
C SER A 133 -10.64 5.74 -2.16
N VAL A 134 -11.52 4.76 -1.96
CA VAL A 134 -11.44 3.77 -0.87
C VAL A 134 -10.24 2.85 -1.08
N ASN A 135 -10.01 2.36 -2.31
CA ASN A 135 -8.85 1.54 -2.63
C ASN A 135 -7.55 2.28 -2.35
N THR A 136 -7.45 3.54 -2.79
CA THR A 136 -6.31 4.41 -2.48
C THR A 136 -6.10 4.57 -0.97
N ALA A 137 -7.18 4.78 -0.22
CA ALA A 137 -7.09 4.89 1.23
C ALA A 137 -6.64 3.58 1.89
N LEU A 138 -7.10 2.42 1.42
CA LEU A 138 -6.68 1.11 1.91
C LEU A 138 -5.18 0.84 1.70
N LEU A 139 -4.62 1.28 0.57
CA LEU A 139 -3.18 1.24 0.34
C LEU A 139 -2.42 2.06 1.39
N GLU A 140 -2.86 3.29 1.65
CA GLU A 140 -2.26 4.19 2.65
C GLU A 140 -2.42 3.64 4.08
N TYR A 141 -3.56 3.02 4.40
CA TYR A 141 -3.82 2.40 5.70
C TYR A 141 -2.92 1.20 5.96
N SER A 142 -2.77 0.32 4.97
CA SER A 142 -1.82 -0.80 5.02
C SER A 142 -0.41 -0.28 5.28
N ALA A 143 0.00 0.75 4.53
CA ALA A 143 1.32 1.34 4.62
C ALA A 143 1.60 2.01 5.99
N LEU A 144 0.57 2.49 6.67
CA LEU A 144 0.64 3.09 8.01
C LEU A 144 0.31 2.13 9.17
N GLU A 145 0.05 0.86 8.86
CA GLU A 145 -0.42 -0.17 9.80
C GLU A 145 -1.68 0.24 10.56
N ILE A 146 -2.59 0.96 9.91
CA ILE A 146 -3.90 1.36 10.46
C ILE A 146 -4.93 0.31 10.05
N VAL A 147 -5.61 -0.32 11.00
CA VAL A 147 -6.69 -1.28 10.73
C VAL A 147 -7.99 -0.54 10.42
N PRO A 148 -8.50 -0.57 9.18
CA PRO A 148 -9.80 -0.02 8.85
C PRO A 148 -10.90 -1.03 9.17
N VAL A 149 -11.97 -0.54 9.77
CA VAL A 149 -13.23 -1.28 9.96
C VAL A 149 -14.34 -0.43 9.37
N ILE A 150 -15.02 -0.92 8.34
CA ILE A 150 -16.16 -0.21 7.74
C ILE A 150 -17.43 -0.93 8.16
N LEU A 151 -18.26 -0.26 8.96
CA LEU A 151 -19.55 -0.74 9.43
C LEU A 151 -20.65 -0.04 8.66
N THR A 152 -21.46 -0.80 7.94
CA THR A 152 -22.55 -0.28 7.12
C THR A 152 -23.91 -0.59 7.72
N PHE A 153 -24.84 0.36 7.69
CA PHE A 153 -26.20 0.16 8.23
C PHE A 153 -27.24 -0.23 7.19
N ASN A 154 -26.96 -0.01 5.90
CA ASN A 154 -27.79 -0.49 4.80
C ASN A 154 -27.24 -1.81 4.25
N ASN A 155 -28.14 -2.64 3.74
CA ASN A 155 -27.87 -4.00 3.27
C ASN A 155 -26.73 -3.98 2.24
N ILE A 156 -25.52 -4.35 2.64
CA ILE A 156 -24.45 -4.60 1.70
C ILE A 156 -24.75 -5.94 1.02
N PRO A 157 -24.69 -6.05 -0.33
CA PRO A 157 -24.69 -7.35 -1.00
C PRO A 157 -23.62 -8.28 -0.39
N GLU A 158 -23.90 -9.58 -0.24
CA GLU A 158 -22.99 -10.54 0.41
C GLU A 158 -21.56 -10.53 -0.17
N THR A 159 -21.42 -10.19 -1.45
CA THR A 159 -20.16 -10.05 -2.18
C THR A 159 -19.22 -8.99 -1.58
N ASN A 160 -19.75 -7.84 -1.18
CA ASN A 160 -18.98 -6.76 -0.57
C ASN A 160 -18.68 -7.03 0.91
N ARG A 161 -19.49 -7.85 1.60
CA ARG A 161 -19.21 -8.33 2.96
C ARG A 161 -18.03 -9.29 3.01
N ALA A 162 -17.92 -10.19 2.03
CA ALA A 162 -16.76 -11.07 1.88
C ALA A 162 -15.48 -10.29 1.56
N PHE A 163 -15.58 -9.26 0.71
CA PHE A 163 -14.46 -8.39 0.36
C PHE A 163 -13.93 -7.59 1.56
N LEU A 164 -14.81 -6.93 2.34
CA LEU A 164 -14.42 -6.21 3.56
C LEU A 164 -13.86 -7.16 4.64
N ARG A 165 -14.42 -8.36 4.76
CA ARG A 165 -13.92 -9.39 5.67
C ARG A 165 -12.52 -9.87 5.27
N ASN A 166 -12.28 -10.15 3.99
CA ASN A 166 -10.93 -10.51 3.51
C ASN A 166 -9.92 -9.37 3.72
N LEU A 167 -10.34 -8.12 3.50
CA LEU A 167 -9.51 -6.94 3.73
C LEU A 167 -9.10 -6.81 5.20
N THR A 168 -10.05 -6.79 6.13
CA THR A 168 -9.77 -6.58 7.56
C THR A 168 -9.01 -7.75 8.19
N PHE A 169 -9.31 -9.01 7.82
CA PHE A 169 -8.69 -10.17 8.46
C PHE A 169 -7.33 -10.58 7.85
N CYS A 170 -7.14 -10.46 6.52
CA CYS A 170 -5.91 -10.93 5.86
C CYS A 170 -4.88 -9.84 5.56
N PHE A 171 -5.29 -8.57 5.45
CA PHE A 171 -4.34 -7.46 5.29
C PHE A 171 -3.90 -6.90 6.63
N PHE A 172 -4.78 -6.93 7.64
CA PHE A 172 -4.52 -6.46 8.99
C PHE A 172 -4.62 -7.59 10.03
N PRO A 173 -3.78 -8.64 9.92
CA PRO A 173 -3.85 -9.77 10.84
C PRO A 173 -3.58 -9.30 12.27
N ASP A 174 -4.24 -9.95 13.22
CA ASP A 174 -3.85 -9.83 14.62
C ASP A 174 -2.41 -10.35 14.77
N LYS A 175 -1.49 -9.47 15.18
CA LYS A 175 -0.07 -9.80 15.36
C LYS A 175 0.12 -10.96 16.36
N CYS A 176 -0.83 -11.15 17.28
CA CYS A 176 -0.77 -12.21 18.30
C CYS A 176 -1.44 -13.52 17.86
N LYS A 177 -2.45 -13.46 16.99
CA LYS A 177 -3.19 -14.64 16.50
C LYS A 177 -3.54 -14.45 15.03
N PRO A 178 -2.59 -14.68 14.11
CA PRO A 178 -2.88 -14.62 12.70
C PRO A 178 -3.98 -15.63 12.33
N ASP A 179 -4.95 -15.21 11.53
CA ASP A 179 -6.08 -16.05 11.13
C ASP A 179 -5.61 -17.13 10.13
N ALA A 180 -5.83 -18.41 10.47
CA ALA A 180 -5.47 -19.55 9.65
C ALA A 180 -6.23 -19.57 8.29
N ALA A 181 -7.39 -18.92 8.19
CA ALA A 181 -8.13 -18.81 6.93
C ALA A 181 -7.34 -18.04 5.85
N CYS A 182 -6.48 -17.11 6.26
CA CYS A 182 -5.62 -16.36 5.33
C CYS A 182 -4.49 -17.23 4.76
N GLU A 183 -4.02 -18.24 5.50
CA GLU A 183 -3.05 -19.21 4.97
C GLU A 183 -3.70 -20.21 4.00
N LEU A 184 -4.97 -20.56 4.24
CA LEU A 184 -5.74 -21.46 3.37
C LEU A 184 -6.03 -20.80 2.00
N ASN A 185 -6.43 -19.52 1.99
CA ASN A 185 -6.71 -18.77 0.76
C ASN A 185 -5.47 -18.53 -0.12
N ARG A 186 -4.25 -18.50 0.45
CA ARG A 186 -3.00 -18.48 -0.35
C ARG A 186 -2.82 -19.75 -1.19
N ARG A 187 -3.35 -20.89 -0.72
CA ARG A 187 -3.21 -22.20 -1.39
C ARG A 187 -4.26 -22.44 -2.47
N THR A 188 -5.33 -21.62 -2.52
CA THR A 188 -6.48 -21.79 -3.43
C THR A 188 -6.62 -20.65 -4.43
N ARG A 189 -5.61 -19.79 -4.59
CA ARG A 189 -5.67 -18.65 -5.52
C ARG A 189 -5.76 -19.18 -6.96
N PRO A 190 -6.79 -18.79 -7.74
CA PRO A 190 -6.95 -19.30 -9.08
C PRO A 190 -5.81 -18.83 -10.01
N PRO A 191 -5.45 -19.61 -11.04
CA PRO A 191 -4.27 -19.34 -11.87
C PRO A 191 -4.25 -17.95 -12.53
N TRP A 192 -5.42 -17.37 -12.81
CA TRP A 192 -5.55 -16.05 -13.44
C TRP A 192 -5.25 -14.86 -12.52
N GLU A 193 -5.07 -15.08 -11.22
CA GLU A 193 -4.73 -14.05 -10.24
C GLU A 193 -3.23 -13.97 -9.94
N TYR A 194 -2.39 -14.78 -10.56
CA TYR A 194 -0.95 -14.63 -10.40
C TYR A 194 -0.36 -13.63 -11.39
N VAL A 195 0.76 -13.02 -11.01
CA VAL A 195 1.35 -11.88 -11.75
C VAL A 195 2.75 -12.20 -12.29
N ASP A 196 3.07 -11.58 -13.43
CA ASP A 196 4.46 -11.46 -13.90
C ASP A 196 4.99 -10.07 -13.52
N VAL A 197 6.04 -10.04 -12.69
CA VAL A 197 6.61 -8.78 -12.17
C VAL A 197 8.06 -8.64 -12.58
N ALA A 198 8.40 -7.51 -13.20
CA ALA A 198 9.79 -7.12 -13.42
C ALA A 198 10.16 -5.95 -12.50
N PHE A 199 11.18 -6.13 -11.67
CA PHE A 199 11.79 -5.04 -10.93
C PHE A 199 12.86 -4.38 -11.80
N ILE A 200 12.78 -3.06 -11.93
CA ILE A 200 13.84 -2.23 -12.50
C ILE A 200 14.50 -1.48 -11.36
N LEU A 201 15.75 -1.85 -11.05
CA LEU A 201 16.52 -1.30 -9.94
C LEU A 201 17.51 -0.25 -10.43
N ASP A 202 17.47 0.93 -9.81
CA ASP A 202 18.48 1.96 -10.01
C ASP A 202 19.81 1.53 -9.36
N SER A 203 20.80 1.23 -10.21
CA SER A 203 22.18 0.92 -9.82
C SER A 203 23.16 1.98 -10.33
N SER A 204 22.67 3.21 -10.59
CA SER A 204 23.48 4.34 -11.07
C SER A 204 24.41 4.91 -9.98
N SER A 205 25.30 5.81 -10.39
CA SER A 205 26.24 6.50 -9.49
C SER A 205 25.59 7.51 -8.53
N ARG A 206 24.25 7.69 -8.58
CA ARG A 206 23.53 8.63 -7.71
C ARG A 206 23.40 8.14 -6.27
N LEU A 207 23.61 6.85 -6.04
CA LEU A 207 23.51 6.20 -4.74
C LEU A 207 24.88 6.08 -4.08
N GLY A 208 24.93 6.29 -2.76
CA GLY A 208 26.06 5.80 -1.98
C GLY A 208 26.01 4.27 -1.80
N PRO A 209 27.14 3.57 -1.59
CA PRO A 209 27.17 2.12 -1.37
C PRO A 209 26.23 1.64 -0.24
N ASP A 210 26.22 2.36 0.88
CA ASP A 210 25.34 2.05 2.03
C ASP A 210 23.85 2.22 1.69
N GLU A 211 23.52 3.17 0.81
CA GLU A 211 22.15 3.40 0.37
C GLU A 211 21.71 2.32 -0.62
N PHE A 212 22.61 1.87 -1.49
CA PHE A 212 22.37 0.75 -2.39
C PHE A 212 22.09 -0.55 -1.63
N GLU A 213 22.86 -0.85 -0.57
CA GLU A 213 22.59 -2.02 0.28
C GLU A 213 21.21 -1.94 0.98
N LYS A 214 20.79 -0.76 1.42
CA LYS A 214 19.42 -0.58 1.96
C LYS A 214 18.34 -0.81 0.90
N LEU A 215 18.59 -0.46 -0.37
CA LEU A 215 17.66 -0.77 -1.47
C LEU A 215 17.61 -2.27 -1.77
N LYS A 216 18.74 -2.97 -1.71
CA LYS A 216 18.79 -4.44 -1.79
C LYS A 216 17.98 -5.09 -0.67
N GLU A 217 18.17 -4.64 0.57
CA GLU A 217 17.37 -5.11 1.71
C GLU A 217 15.87 -4.85 1.51
N PHE A 218 15.50 -3.67 1.00
CA PHE A 218 14.12 -3.35 0.66
C PHE A 218 13.55 -4.33 -0.37
N LEU A 219 14.28 -4.59 -1.46
CA LEU A 219 13.86 -5.53 -2.50
C LEU A 219 13.71 -6.94 -1.93
N ILE A 220 14.68 -7.42 -1.15
CA ILE A 220 14.64 -8.72 -0.45
C ILE A 220 13.40 -8.84 0.44
N ARG A 221 13.04 -7.77 1.17
CA ARG A 221 11.84 -7.76 2.02
C ARG A 221 10.55 -7.72 1.22
N ALA A 222 10.52 -6.97 0.11
CA ALA A 222 9.36 -6.89 -0.79
C ALA A 222 8.99 -8.28 -1.36
N LEU A 223 9.99 -9.13 -1.61
CA LEU A 223 9.79 -10.51 -2.09
C LEU A 223 8.93 -11.39 -1.16
N ASN A 224 8.75 -11.03 0.12
CA ASN A 224 7.88 -11.76 1.05
C ASN A 224 6.39 -11.65 0.72
N HIS A 225 6.01 -10.72 -0.17
CA HIS A 225 4.62 -10.50 -0.56
C HIS A 225 4.22 -11.23 -1.83
N PHE A 226 5.13 -12.00 -2.43
CA PHE A 226 4.89 -12.76 -3.64
C PHE A 226 4.87 -14.26 -3.35
N ASP A 227 3.94 -14.96 -3.98
CA ASP A 227 3.79 -16.41 -3.86
C ASP A 227 4.51 -17.06 -5.05
N ILE A 228 5.85 -17.14 -5.01
CA ILE A 228 6.71 -17.52 -6.17
C ILE A 228 6.38 -18.92 -6.71
N SER A 229 6.28 -19.02 -8.04
CA SER A 229 6.05 -20.29 -8.74
C SER A 229 7.20 -21.27 -8.55
N SER A 230 6.87 -22.52 -8.16
CA SER A 230 7.83 -23.63 -8.13
C SER A 230 8.17 -24.18 -9.52
N GLN A 231 7.39 -23.83 -10.55
CA GLN A 231 7.55 -24.30 -11.94
C GLN A 231 7.29 -23.15 -12.93
N PRO A 232 8.12 -22.09 -12.93
CA PRO A 232 7.81 -20.84 -13.62
C PRO A 232 7.76 -20.95 -15.16
N ALA A 233 8.37 -21.99 -15.74
CA ALA A 233 8.39 -22.22 -17.19
C ALA A 233 7.14 -22.94 -17.71
N THR A 234 6.47 -23.75 -16.89
CA THR A 234 5.41 -24.66 -17.33
C THR A 234 4.08 -24.47 -16.59
N SER A 235 4.10 -23.90 -15.39
CA SER A 235 2.91 -23.71 -14.56
C SER A 235 2.34 -22.30 -14.66
N SER A 236 1.01 -22.22 -14.68
CA SER A 236 0.26 -20.98 -14.53
C SER A 236 0.02 -20.58 -13.07
N VAL A 237 0.55 -21.36 -12.11
CA VAL A 237 0.40 -21.14 -10.66
C VAL A 237 1.65 -20.46 -10.09
N GLY A 238 1.46 -19.48 -9.20
CA GLY A 238 2.52 -18.76 -8.48
C GLY A 238 3.08 -17.57 -9.26
N ASP A 239 3.46 -16.51 -8.58
CA ASP A 239 4.02 -15.29 -9.16
C ASP A 239 5.40 -15.54 -9.77
N ARG A 240 5.76 -14.77 -10.80
CA ARG A 240 7.10 -14.81 -11.42
C ARG A 240 7.76 -13.45 -11.29
N ILE A 241 9.06 -13.45 -10.99
CA ILE A 241 9.82 -12.23 -10.74
C ILE A 241 11.07 -12.21 -11.61
N ALA A 242 11.29 -11.09 -12.29
CA ALA A 242 12.52 -10.74 -12.96
C ALA A 242 13.16 -9.52 -12.28
N LEU A 243 14.48 -9.40 -12.39
CA LEU A 243 15.22 -8.23 -11.92
C LEU A 243 16.15 -7.74 -13.03
N VAL A 244 16.07 -6.44 -13.28
CA VAL A 244 16.89 -5.72 -14.25
C VAL A 244 17.50 -4.53 -13.55
N SER A 245 18.82 -4.43 -13.59
CA SER A 245 19.56 -3.30 -13.03
C SER A 245 19.89 -2.32 -14.15
N HIS A 246 19.64 -1.01 -13.96
CA HIS A 246 20.07 0.03 -14.90
C HIS A 246 21.18 0.89 -14.29
N GLY A 247 21.78 1.77 -15.11
CA GLY A 247 22.95 2.53 -14.69
C GLY A 247 24.24 1.86 -15.13
N VAL A 248 24.24 1.21 -16.29
CA VAL A 248 25.42 0.57 -16.88
C VAL A 248 26.44 1.66 -17.28
N PRO A 249 27.73 1.52 -16.93
CA PRO A 249 28.78 2.43 -17.37
C PRO A 249 28.82 2.57 -18.88
N ALA A 250 29.14 3.77 -19.36
CA ALA A 250 29.30 4.06 -20.79
C ALA A 250 28.06 3.83 -21.68
N PHE A 251 26.89 3.49 -21.11
CA PHE A 251 25.67 3.38 -21.92
C PHE A 251 25.22 4.75 -22.47
N ARG A 252 25.03 4.77 -23.79
CA ARG A 252 24.30 5.80 -24.54
C ARG A 252 23.46 5.15 -25.65
N PRO A 253 22.37 5.77 -26.10
CA PRO A 253 21.53 5.20 -27.17
C PRO A 253 22.29 4.91 -28.46
N GLN A 254 23.37 5.65 -28.75
CA GLN A 254 24.22 5.49 -29.93
C GLN A 254 25.34 4.45 -29.75
N THR A 255 25.56 3.96 -28.53
CA THR A 255 26.56 2.93 -28.26
C THR A 255 25.96 1.54 -28.45
N GLN A 256 26.78 0.55 -28.81
CA GLN A 256 26.37 -0.86 -28.85
C GLN A 256 26.23 -1.50 -27.45
N VAL A 257 26.36 -0.69 -26.39
CA VAL A 257 26.25 -1.13 -25.01
C VAL A 257 24.78 -1.34 -24.66
N ILE A 258 24.49 -2.42 -23.95
CA ILE A 258 23.13 -2.73 -23.49
C ILE A 258 22.76 -1.76 -22.35
N PRO A 259 21.55 -1.16 -22.33
CA PRO A 259 21.15 -0.18 -21.32
C PRO A 259 21.09 -0.69 -19.88
N VAL A 260 21.06 -2.02 -19.73
CA VAL A 260 20.77 -2.69 -18.47
C VAL A 260 21.62 -3.94 -18.30
N LYS A 261 21.85 -4.31 -17.04
CA LYS A 261 22.32 -5.64 -16.68
C LYS A 261 21.10 -6.49 -16.31
N LYS A 262 20.87 -7.56 -17.07
CA LYS A 262 19.89 -8.58 -16.71
C LYS A 262 20.44 -9.37 -15.52
N GLU A 263 19.80 -9.24 -14.36
CA GLU A 263 20.18 -10.04 -13.19
C GLU A 263 19.56 -11.43 -13.29
N PHE A 264 18.25 -11.51 -13.53
CA PHE A 264 17.55 -12.76 -13.81
C PHE A 264 16.19 -12.51 -14.49
N ASP A 265 15.68 -13.54 -15.15
CA ASP A 265 14.42 -13.52 -15.90
C ASP A 265 13.27 -14.15 -15.09
N LEU A 266 12.03 -14.03 -15.59
CA LEU A 266 10.80 -14.53 -14.95
C LEU A 266 10.79 -16.04 -14.72
N VAL A 267 11.62 -16.79 -15.44
CA VAL A 267 11.72 -18.26 -15.36
C VAL A 267 13.01 -18.77 -14.72
N THR A 268 13.89 -17.87 -14.28
CA THR A 268 15.23 -18.26 -13.77
C THR A 268 15.18 -18.95 -12.41
N PHE A 269 14.37 -18.44 -11.48
CA PHE A 269 14.30 -18.96 -10.11
C PHE A 269 12.91 -19.49 -9.79
N ASN A 270 12.86 -20.56 -8.99
CA ASN A 270 11.63 -21.24 -8.59
C ASN A 270 11.32 -21.15 -7.08
N THR A 271 12.14 -20.41 -6.32
CA THR A 271 11.94 -20.20 -4.87
C THR A 271 12.36 -18.79 -4.46
N THR A 272 11.64 -18.23 -3.49
CA THR A 272 11.93 -16.91 -2.93
C THR A 272 13.33 -16.87 -2.28
N GLN A 273 13.77 -17.97 -1.66
CA GLN A 273 15.07 -18.06 -0.99
C GLN A 273 16.23 -17.92 -1.99
N LEU A 274 16.15 -18.56 -3.16
CA LEU A 274 17.18 -18.44 -4.20
C LEU A 274 17.26 -17.02 -4.75
N ILE A 275 16.11 -16.39 -5.00
CA ILE A 275 16.06 -14.99 -5.46
C ILE A 275 16.72 -14.07 -4.43
N LYS A 276 16.36 -14.19 -3.15
CA LYS A 276 16.94 -13.38 -2.06
C LYS A 276 18.44 -13.57 -1.94
N LYS A 277 18.91 -14.82 -2.01
CA LYS A 277 20.34 -15.15 -1.99
C LYS A 277 21.06 -14.49 -3.16
N TYR A 278 20.50 -14.60 -4.37
CA TYR A 278 21.10 -14.01 -5.56
C TYR A 278 21.22 -12.48 -5.43
N ILE A 279 20.16 -11.81 -4.98
CA ILE A 279 20.17 -10.35 -4.77
C ILE A 279 21.23 -9.96 -3.77
N GLN A 280 21.33 -10.66 -2.63
CA GLN A 280 22.30 -10.34 -1.60
C GLN A 280 23.75 -10.49 -2.09
N GLU A 281 24.06 -11.57 -2.80
CA GLU A 281 25.43 -11.98 -3.13
C GLU A 281 25.94 -11.39 -4.46
N TYR A 282 25.11 -11.29 -5.49
CA TYR A 282 25.56 -11.01 -6.87
C TYR A 282 25.09 -9.67 -7.46
N VAL A 283 24.06 -9.04 -6.89
CA VAL A 283 23.61 -7.73 -7.36
C VAL A 283 24.55 -6.65 -6.81
N GLN A 284 25.15 -5.90 -7.72
CA GLN A 284 26.19 -4.91 -7.47
C GLN A 284 25.79 -3.58 -8.12
N GLN A 285 26.22 -2.47 -7.51
CA GLN A 285 26.07 -1.15 -8.08
C GLN A 285 26.92 -1.02 -9.35
N MET A 286 26.44 -0.26 -10.33
CA MET A 286 27.06 -0.16 -11.66
C MET A 286 27.58 1.24 -12.02
N ASP A 287 27.43 2.25 -11.15
CA ASP A 287 28.06 3.59 -11.24
C ASP A 287 27.93 4.33 -12.59
N GLY A 288 27.00 3.93 -13.46
CA GLY A 288 26.67 4.63 -14.69
C GLY A 288 25.58 5.68 -14.50
N GLN A 289 25.13 6.27 -15.61
CA GLN A 289 24.04 7.24 -15.60
C GLN A 289 22.66 6.57 -15.62
N SER A 290 21.67 7.17 -14.96
CA SER A 290 20.29 6.66 -14.94
C SER A 290 19.66 6.71 -16.34
N ALA A 291 19.02 5.60 -16.74
CA ALA A 291 18.50 5.37 -18.09
C ALA A 291 17.18 4.58 -18.03
N VAL A 292 16.23 5.07 -17.23
CA VAL A 292 14.98 4.38 -16.89
C VAL A 292 14.13 4.06 -18.13
N GLY A 293 14.06 4.97 -19.10
CA GLY A 293 13.28 4.79 -20.33
C GLY A 293 13.83 3.66 -21.19
N HIS A 294 15.13 3.66 -21.46
CA HIS A 294 15.76 2.53 -22.16
C HIS A 294 15.66 1.23 -21.36
N ALA A 295 15.72 1.27 -20.03
CA ALA A 295 15.55 0.08 -19.19
C ALA A 295 14.15 -0.53 -19.30
N ILE A 296 13.09 0.30 -19.30
CA ILE A 296 11.71 -0.16 -19.50
C ILE A 296 11.54 -0.77 -20.90
N GLN A 297 12.04 -0.09 -21.94
CA GLN A 297 11.95 -0.59 -23.31
C GLN A 297 12.66 -1.94 -23.45
N TRP A 298 13.85 -2.06 -22.88
CA TRP A 298 14.63 -3.29 -22.92
C TRP A 298 13.90 -4.42 -22.16
N THR A 299 13.37 -4.13 -20.97
CA THR A 299 12.64 -5.09 -20.14
C THR A 299 11.41 -5.63 -20.87
N ILE A 300 10.61 -4.76 -21.51
CA ILE A 300 9.45 -5.20 -22.29
C ILE A 300 9.89 -6.10 -23.45
N ASN A 301 10.92 -5.69 -24.19
CA ASN A 301 11.36 -6.40 -25.39
C ASN A 301 12.06 -7.74 -25.09
N HIS A 302 12.73 -7.87 -23.95
CA HIS A 302 13.60 -9.02 -23.68
C HIS A 302 13.08 -9.94 -22.59
N ILE A 303 12.41 -9.40 -21.56
CA ILE A 303 11.83 -10.20 -20.47
C ILE A 303 10.41 -10.63 -20.87
N PHE A 304 9.49 -9.67 -20.97
CA PHE A 304 8.07 -9.99 -21.18
C PHE A 304 7.77 -10.61 -22.55
N SER A 305 8.40 -10.12 -23.63
CA SER A 305 8.15 -10.67 -24.98
C SER A 305 8.63 -12.10 -25.18
N HIS A 306 9.61 -12.58 -24.39
CA HIS A 306 10.14 -13.95 -24.49
C HIS A 306 9.59 -14.89 -23.41
N THR A 307 8.65 -14.40 -22.60
CA THR A 307 8.10 -15.20 -21.50
C THR A 307 7.12 -16.25 -22.02
N PRO A 308 7.33 -17.55 -21.73
CA PRO A 308 6.36 -18.58 -22.08
C PRO A 308 5.11 -18.43 -21.21
N TYR A 309 3.94 -18.52 -21.84
CA TYR A 309 2.63 -18.42 -21.18
C TYR A 309 2.53 -17.20 -20.24
N PRO A 310 2.56 -15.97 -20.79
CA PRO A 310 2.51 -14.75 -19.97
C PRO A 310 1.25 -14.73 -19.11
N ARG A 311 1.41 -14.30 -17.86
CA ARG A 311 0.28 -14.15 -16.94
C ARG A 311 -0.58 -12.96 -17.37
N LYS A 312 -1.86 -12.98 -16.98
CA LYS A 312 -2.82 -11.94 -17.33
C LYS A 312 -2.36 -10.55 -16.85
N HIS A 313 -1.84 -10.50 -15.63
CA HIS A 313 -1.39 -9.26 -14.99
C HIS A 313 0.13 -9.13 -15.10
N LYS A 314 0.59 -8.07 -15.79
CA LYS A 314 2.00 -7.77 -16.00
C LYS A 314 2.34 -6.46 -15.30
N VAL A 315 3.30 -6.49 -14.38
CA VAL A 315 3.66 -5.35 -13.53
C VAL A 315 5.14 -5.03 -13.72
N ILE A 316 5.46 -3.75 -13.86
CA ILE A 316 6.83 -3.26 -13.84
C ILE A 316 6.95 -2.37 -12.61
N ILE A 317 7.79 -2.77 -11.66
CA ILE A 317 8.06 -2.02 -10.44
C ILE A 317 9.41 -1.32 -10.61
N ILE A 318 9.39 0.00 -10.72
CA ILE A 318 10.57 0.82 -10.93
C ILE A 318 11.01 1.42 -9.60
N ILE A 319 12.21 1.07 -9.14
CA ILE A 319 12.84 1.66 -7.96
C ILE A 319 13.85 2.69 -8.46
N SER A 320 13.45 3.96 -8.49
CA SER A 320 14.25 5.06 -9.06
C SER A 320 14.82 5.96 -7.97
N VAL A 321 16.06 6.43 -8.17
CA VAL A 321 16.72 7.37 -7.26
C VAL A 321 16.94 8.69 -7.98
N GLY A 322 15.94 9.56 -7.81
CA GLY A 322 15.81 10.80 -8.57
C GLY A 322 15.37 10.58 -10.01
N GLY A 323 15.67 11.57 -10.86
CA GLY A 323 15.25 11.57 -12.27
C GLY A 323 16.23 10.85 -13.20
N THR A 324 15.69 10.35 -14.31
CA THR A 324 16.45 9.81 -15.41
C THR A 324 17.34 10.88 -16.04
N SER A 325 18.31 10.45 -16.84
CA SER A 325 19.20 11.38 -17.54
C SER A 325 18.43 12.24 -18.55
N GLN A 326 18.87 13.48 -18.79
CA GLN A 326 18.19 14.42 -19.69
C GLN A 326 17.96 13.85 -21.10
N TRP A 327 18.94 13.11 -21.62
CA TRP A 327 18.88 12.47 -22.93
C TRP A 327 17.89 11.30 -22.99
N ASP A 328 17.47 10.75 -21.85
CA ASP A 328 16.55 9.62 -21.74
C ASP A 328 15.09 10.05 -21.53
N LYS A 329 14.83 11.31 -21.14
CA LYS A 329 13.47 11.80 -20.81
C LYS A 329 12.45 11.60 -21.92
N ALA A 330 12.82 11.91 -23.17
CA ALA A 330 11.94 11.71 -24.32
C ALA A 330 11.61 10.23 -24.56
N MET A 331 12.60 9.36 -24.35
CA MET A 331 12.40 7.91 -24.43
C MET A 331 11.50 7.43 -23.31
N LEU A 332 11.76 7.83 -22.06
CA LEU A 332 10.96 7.50 -20.88
C LEU A 332 9.48 7.80 -21.10
N LYS A 333 9.14 9.02 -21.55
CA LYS A 333 7.75 9.42 -21.83
C LYS A 333 7.09 8.51 -22.86
N LYS A 334 7.78 8.27 -23.98
CA LYS A 334 7.29 7.43 -25.07
C LYS A 334 7.03 5.99 -24.63
N VAL A 335 7.99 5.39 -23.92
CA VAL A 335 7.92 3.97 -23.54
C VAL A 335 6.97 3.75 -22.38
N SER A 336 6.86 4.69 -21.44
CA SER A 336 5.91 4.61 -20.32
C SER A 336 4.48 4.64 -20.83
N LEU A 337 4.18 5.54 -21.78
CA LEU A 337 2.87 5.56 -22.44
C LEU A 337 2.60 4.26 -23.19
N ARG A 338 3.57 3.79 -23.99
CA ARG A 338 3.46 2.53 -24.73
C ARG A 338 3.20 1.35 -23.81
N ALA A 339 3.93 1.25 -22.70
CA ALA A 339 3.78 0.17 -21.73
C ALA A 339 2.37 0.19 -21.10
N LYS A 340 1.88 1.36 -20.69
CA LYS A 340 0.53 1.53 -20.16
C LYS A 340 -0.54 1.10 -21.18
N CYS A 341 -0.41 1.50 -22.44
CA CYS A 341 -1.30 1.08 -23.52
C CYS A 341 -1.26 -0.43 -23.83
N GLN A 342 -0.13 -1.10 -23.56
CA GLN A 342 0.04 -2.55 -23.70
C GLN A 342 -0.44 -3.36 -22.48
N GLY A 343 -1.07 -2.69 -21.50
CA GLY A 343 -1.64 -3.31 -20.31
C GLY A 343 -0.62 -3.61 -19.21
N TYR A 344 0.57 -3.00 -19.23
CA TYR A 344 1.51 -3.07 -18.11
C TYR A 344 1.11 -2.09 -17.01
N ALA A 345 1.04 -2.56 -15.77
CA ALA A 345 0.92 -1.69 -14.60
C ALA A 345 2.31 -1.20 -14.18
N LEU A 346 2.54 0.11 -14.22
CA LEU A 346 3.81 0.72 -13.81
C LEU A 346 3.67 1.25 -12.38
N LEU A 347 4.31 0.57 -11.43
CA LEU A 347 4.44 1.04 -10.05
C LEU A 347 5.81 1.69 -9.86
N VAL A 348 5.83 2.94 -9.45
CA VAL A 348 7.06 3.71 -9.27
C VAL A 348 7.30 3.93 -7.78
N VAL A 349 8.45 3.44 -7.31
CA VAL A 349 8.98 3.72 -5.97
C VAL A 349 10.15 4.68 -6.16
N SER A 350 9.87 5.97 -6.02
CA SER A 350 10.88 7.02 -6.09
C SER A 350 11.48 7.23 -4.71
N VAL A 351 12.80 7.10 -4.58
CA VAL A 351 13.49 7.29 -3.30
C VAL A 351 14.53 8.41 -3.41
N GLY A 352 14.52 9.33 -2.45
CA GLY A 352 15.48 10.43 -2.37
C GLY A 352 14.83 11.81 -2.40
N ARG A 353 15.63 12.83 -2.09
CA ARG A 353 15.14 14.21 -1.91
C ARG A 353 14.96 14.97 -3.21
N VAL A 354 15.69 14.58 -4.25
CA VAL A 354 15.68 15.25 -5.56
C VAL A 354 14.97 14.35 -6.53
N TYR A 355 13.81 14.76 -7.03
CA TYR A 355 13.05 14.05 -8.04
C TYR A 355 12.36 15.04 -8.98
N ASP A 356 11.99 14.58 -10.16
CA ASP A 356 11.21 15.34 -11.13
C ASP A 356 9.75 14.87 -11.05
N SER A 357 8.87 15.72 -10.50
CA SER A 357 7.47 15.35 -10.30
C SER A 357 6.73 15.09 -11.61
N THR A 358 7.08 15.81 -12.68
CA THR A 358 6.49 15.60 -14.01
C THR A 358 6.92 14.25 -14.55
N GLU A 359 8.20 13.91 -14.43
CA GLU A 359 8.75 12.62 -14.85
C GLU A 359 8.07 11.44 -14.14
N LEU A 360 7.91 11.53 -12.82
CA LEU A 360 7.27 10.47 -12.02
C LEU A 360 5.80 10.28 -12.38
N GLN A 361 5.07 11.36 -12.68
CA GLN A 361 3.68 11.30 -13.11
C GLN A 361 3.54 10.71 -14.53
N GLU A 362 4.47 11.02 -15.43
CA GLU A 362 4.50 10.43 -16.77
C GLU A 362 4.82 8.93 -16.73
N LEU A 363 5.67 8.53 -15.78
CA LEU A 363 6.12 7.16 -15.59
C LEU A 363 5.05 6.26 -14.97
N ALA A 364 4.43 6.67 -13.87
CA ALA A 364 3.47 5.85 -13.14
C ALA A 364 2.17 5.61 -13.94
N SER A 365 1.49 4.50 -13.63
CA SER A 365 0.13 4.23 -14.10
C SER A 365 -0.91 5.07 -13.35
N TYR A 366 -2.12 5.16 -13.91
CA TYR A 366 -3.26 5.80 -13.24
C TYR A 366 -4.10 4.75 -12.50
N PRO A 367 -4.68 5.09 -11.32
CA PRO A 367 -4.54 6.35 -10.59
C PRO A 367 -3.15 6.51 -9.95
N LEU A 368 -2.61 7.74 -9.96
CA LEU A 368 -1.24 8.02 -9.51
C LEU A 368 -1.03 7.65 -8.04
N GLU A 369 -2.02 7.92 -7.19
CA GLU A 369 -1.95 7.63 -5.75
C GLU A 369 -1.86 6.14 -5.44
N GLN A 370 -2.17 5.28 -6.42
CA GLN A 370 -2.08 3.83 -6.31
C GLN A 370 -0.79 3.27 -6.94
N HIS A 371 -0.10 4.06 -7.76
CA HIS A 371 1.02 3.61 -8.60
C HIS A 371 2.30 4.42 -8.44
N LEU A 372 2.30 5.44 -7.57
CA LEU A 372 3.46 6.27 -7.28
C LEU A 372 3.66 6.39 -5.77
N ILE A 373 4.78 5.85 -5.30
CA ILE A 373 5.25 5.98 -3.92
C ILE A 373 6.47 6.89 -3.93
N GLN A 374 6.34 8.06 -3.32
CA GLN A 374 7.45 9.01 -3.17
C GLN A 374 7.98 8.96 -1.74
N LEU A 375 9.23 8.53 -1.61
CA LEU A 375 9.96 8.45 -0.35
C LEU A 375 11.06 9.52 -0.35
N GLY A 376 11.11 10.34 0.70
CA GLY A 376 12.07 11.44 0.79
C GLY A 376 13.50 11.00 1.13
N ARG A 377 13.68 9.82 1.75
CA ARG A 377 14.97 9.29 2.21
C ARG A 377 15.02 7.77 2.08
N ILE A 378 16.23 7.26 1.83
CA ILE A 378 16.52 5.82 1.88
C ILE A 378 16.70 5.42 3.36
N HIS A 379 15.57 5.33 4.08
CA HIS A 379 15.54 5.06 5.50
C HIS A 379 14.47 4.02 5.84
N LYS A 380 14.73 3.20 6.87
CA LYS A 380 13.95 2.00 7.20
C LYS A 380 12.43 2.21 7.31
N PRO A 381 11.89 3.26 7.97
CA PRO A 381 10.44 3.50 8.06
C PRO A 381 9.81 3.83 6.70
N GLU A 382 10.49 4.60 5.85
CA GLU A 382 10.00 4.97 4.53
C GLU A 382 9.98 3.76 3.59
N LEU A 383 11.04 2.94 3.63
CA LEU A 383 11.09 1.67 2.91
C LEU A 383 10.04 0.68 3.45
N ASN A 384 9.76 0.69 4.77
CA ASN A 384 8.70 -0.12 5.35
C ASN A 384 7.31 0.29 4.86
N TYR A 385 7.06 1.60 4.72
CA TYR A 385 5.83 2.12 4.14
C TYR A 385 5.61 1.54 2.73
N ALA A 386 6.63 1.58 1.87
CA ALA A 386 6.54 1.03 0.51
C ALA A 386 6.31 -0.50 0.49
N ILE A 387 6.97 -1.25 1.38
CA ILE A 387 6.74 -2.70 1.53
C ILE A 387 5.27 -2.99 1.89
N MET A 388 4.76 -2.28 2.90
CA MET A 388 3.39 -2.48 3.39
C MET A 388 2.33 -1.99 2.40
N PHE A 389 2.67 -1.03 1.52
CA PHE A 389 1.84 -0.61 0.40
C PHE A 389 1.75 -1.67 -0.71
N LEU A 390 2.85 -2.38 -0.98
CA LEU A 390 2.94 -3.34 -2.09
C LEU A 390 1.95 -4.50 -1.95
N LYS A 391 1.72 -4.98 -0.72
CA LYS A 391 0.82 -6.12 -0.45
C LYS A 391 -0.61 -5.91 -0.97
N PRO A 392 -1.35 -4.87 -0.56
CA PRO A 392 -2.68 -4.60 -1.10
C PRO A 392 -2.66 -4.14 -2.56
N PHE A 393 -1.60 -3.47 -3.03
CA PHE A 393 -1.45 -3.10 -4.43
C PHE A 393 -1.52 -4.31 -5.35
N LEU A 394 -0.73 -5.35 -5.06
CA LEU A 394 -0.74 -6.59 -5.85
C LEU A 394 -2.13 -7.23 -5.83
N HIS A 395 -2.80 -7.27 -4.68
CA HIS A 395 -4.15 -7.83 -4.60
C HIS A 395 -5.18 -7.04 -5.43
N PHE A 396 -5.13 -5.70 -5.42
CA PHE A 396 -6.05 -4.89 -6.23
C PHE A 396 -5.86 -5.10 -7.74
N LEU A 397 -4.64 -5.42 -8.18
CA LEU A 397 -4.41 -5.82 -9.56
C LEU A 397 -5.02 -7.18 -9.91
N GLN A 398 -5.11 -8.08 -8.94
CA GLN A 398 -5.58 -9.46 -9.10
C GLN A 398 -7.10 -9.59 -8.99
N SER A 399 -7.73 -8.78 -8.12
CA SER A 399 -9.17 -8.67 -8.08
C SER A 399 -9.65 -8.09 -9.40
N LYS A 400 -10.56 -8.79 -10.10
CA LYS A 400 -11.34 -8.17 -11.18
C LYS A 400 -11.90 -6.87 -10.60
N CYS A 401 -11.51 -5.72 -11.16
CA CYS A 401 -12.30 -4.50 -10.96
C CYS A 401 -13.75 -4.87 -11.30
N LEU A 402 -14.62 -4.57 -10.33
CA LEU A 402 -16.09 -4.65 -10.30
C LEU A 402 -16.79 -4.95 -11.63
#